data_AF-A0AAW9I818-F1
#
_entry.id   AF-A0AAW9I818-F1
#
_cell.length_a   1.000
_cell.length_b   1.000
_cell.length_c   1.000
_cell.angle_alpha   90.00
_cell.angle_beta   90.00
_cell.angle_gamma   90.00
#
_symmetry.space_group_name_H-M   'P 1'
#
loop_
_entity.id
_entity.type
_entity.pdbx_description
1 polymer ?
#
loop_
_entity_poly.entity_id
_entity_poly.type
_entity_poly.pdbx_seq_one_letter_code
_entity_poly.pdbx_strand_id
1 'polypeptide(L)'
;IKVGITSYSYGDVKNDNKYLNGIKISEDCEDKMNVFDSSDVNKAFETISSTTDKMKNSDIQVVILHWGKEYARKETAFQKQLAQKLCDDGVDIIIGSHPHVVEPVETITSKDGKNETLVIYSLGNYISNQRRETVGAYSEDGLM
;
A
#
# COMPACT_ATOMS: atom_id res chain seq x y z
N ILE A 1 5.73 -6.23 -23.30
CA ILE A 1 5.69 -6.05 -21.84
C ILE A 1 4.49 -5.17 -21.50
N LYS A 2 3.41 -5.79 -21.02
CA LYS A 2 2.21 -5.16 -20.47
C LYS A 2 2.42 -5.00 -18.98
N VAL A 3 2.24 -3.80 -18.47
CA VAL A 3 2.37 -3.52 -17.03
C VAL A 3 1.00 -3.12 -16.49
N GLY A 4 0.54 -3.85 -15.49
CA GLY A 4 -0.66 -3.53 -14.72
C GLY A 4 -0.25 -2.72 -13.49
N ILE A 5 -0.85 -1.55 -13.29
CA ILE A 5 -0.56 -0.69 -12.15
C ILE A 5 -1.88 -0.32 -11.49
N THR A 6 -1.95 -0.50 -10.18
CA THR A 6 -3.04 0.05 -9.36
C THR A 6 -2.49 0.69 -8.10
N SER A 7 -3.23 1.64 -7.55
CA SER A 7 -2.88 2.34 -6.33
C SER A 7 -4.07 2.42 -5.40
N TYR A 8 -3.82 2.29 -4.10
CA TYR A 8 -4.84 2.47 -3.06
C TYR A 8 -4.27 3.23 -1.87
N SER A 9 -5.17 3.97 -1.21
CA SER A 9 -4.91 4.54 0.11
C SER A 9 -5.71 3.84 1.20
N TYR A 10 -5.11 3.70 2.37
CA TYR A 10 -5.84 3.23 3.53
C TYR A 10 -6.93 4.25 3.93
N GLY A 11 -8.04 3.74 4.44
CA GLY A 11 -9.13 4.55 4.98
C GLY A 11 -10.11 3.69 5.77
N ASP A 12 -11.29 4.26 6.02
CA ASP A 12 -12.44 3.51 6.54
C ASP A 12 -13.46 3.29 5.42
N VAL A 13 -14.08 2.11 5.39
CA VAL A 13 -15.25 1.82 4.55
C VAL A 13 -16.41 1.44 5.46
N LYS A 14 -17.47 2.27 5.47
CA LYS A 14 -18.64 2.09 6.35
C LYS A 14 -19.93 2.29 5.55
N ASN A 15 -20.79 1.26 5.51
CA ASN A 15 -22.04 1.26 4.74
C ASN A 15 -21.81 1.75 3.30
N ASP A 16 -20.86 1.14 2.60
CA ASP A 16 -20.42 1.50 1.23
C ASP A 16 -19.79 2.90 1.06
N ASN A 17 -19.76 3.73 2.10
CA ASN A 17 -19.12 5.04 2.05
C ASN A 17 -17.62 4.92 2.39
N LYS A 18 -16.78 5.59 1.60
CA LYS A 18 -15.34 5.69 1.81
C LYS A 18 -14.99 6.93 2.62
N TYR A 19 -14.02 6.81 3.53
CA TYR A 19 -13.52 7.90 4.34
C TYR A 19 -11.99 7.94 4.34
N LEU A 20 -11.44 9.14 4.27
CA LEU A 20 -10.01 9.40 4.44
C LEU A 20 -9.84 10.33 5.65
N ASN A 21 -9.05 9.90 6.63
CA ASN A 21 -8.82 10.65 7.87
C ASN A 21 -10.13 11.11 8.56
N GLY A 22 -11.15 10.25 8.53
CA GLY A 22 -12.47 10.53 9.12
C GLY A 22 -13.40 11.40 8.28
N ILE A 23 -12.95 11.90 7.13
CA ILE A 23 -13.75 12.73 6.23
C ILE A 23 -14.35 11.83 5.15
N LYS A 24 -15.68 11.88 4.99
CA LYS A 24 -16.38 11.15 3.92
C LYS A 24 -15.91 11.68 2.57
N ILE A 25 -15.54 10.79 1.67
CA ILE A 25 -15.28 11.14 0.27
C ILE A 25 -16.60 11.58 -0.36
N SER A 26 -16.60 12.73 -1.05
CA SER A 26 -17.77 13.22 -1.76
C SER A 26 -18.21 12.23 -2.85
N GLU A 27 -19.51 12.17 -3.13
CA GLU A 27 -20.07 11.30 -4.16
C GLU A 27 -19.39 11.53 -5.54
N ASP A 28 -19.08 12.79 -5.87
CA ASP A 28 -18.37 13.18 -7.09
C ASP A 28 -16.93 12.63 -7.22
N CYS A 29 -16.37 12.09 -6.14
CA CYS A 29 -14.99 11.58 -6.06
C CYS A 29 -14.94 10.09 -5.69
N GLU A 30 -16.08 9.44 -5.50
CA GLU A 30 -16.16 8.08 -4.98
C GLU A 30 -15.51 7.06 -5.92
N ASP A 31 -15.68 7.23 -7.23
CA ASP A 31 -15.11 6.41 -8.30
C ASP A 31 -13.67 6.81 -8.67
N LYS A 32 -13.24 8.01 -8.26
CA LYS A 32 -11.91 8.54 -8.54
C LYS A 32 -10.86 8.11 -7.51
N MET A 33 -11.30 7.58 -6.36
CA MET A 33 -10.43 7.19 -5.26
C MET A 33 -10.58 5.73 -4.87
N ASN A 34 -9.46 5.03 -4.95
CA ASN A 34 -9.29 3.67 -4.49
C ASN A 34 -8.91 3.67 -3.01
N VAL A 35 -9.80 3.15 -2.18
CA VAL A 35 -9.62 3.07 -0.72
C VAL A 35 -9.78 1.62 -0.29
N PHE A 36 -8.90 1.15 0.60
CA PHE A 36 -9.08 -0.12 1.29
C PHE A 36 -9.29 0.12 2.79
N ASP A 37 -10.04 -0.79 3.42
CA ASP A 37 -10.29 -0.77 4.87
C ASP A 37 -9.07 -1.25 5.64
N SER A 38 -8.45 -0.38 6.43
CA SER A 38 -7.25 -0.71 7.23
C SER A 38 -7.53 -1.46 8.52
N SER A 39 -8.79 -1.64 8.89
CA SER A 39 -9.16 -2.36 10.12
C SER A 39 -9.09 -3.89 9.97
N ASP A 40 -9.14 -4.40 8.73
CA ASP A 40 -9.18 -5.82 8.44
C ASP A 40 -8.36 -6.16 7.18
N VAL A 41 -7.33 -6.98 7.35
CA VAL A 41 -6.42 -7.39 6.27
C VAL A 41 -7.15 -8.16 5.16
N ASN A 42 -8.15 -8.99 5.49
CA ASN A 42 -8.87 -9.76 4.48
C ASN A 42 -9.76 -8.85 3.64
N LYS A 43 -10.46 -7.89 4.26
CA LYS A 43 -11.23 -6.89 3.50
C LYS A 43 -10.34 -6.03 2.61
N ALA A 44 -9.18 -5.62 3.12
CA ALA A 44 -8.21 -4.87 2.34
C ALA A 44 -7.76 -5.68 1.12
N PHE A 45 -7.42 -6.95 1.34
CA PHE A 45 -7.02 -7.87 0.28
C PHE A 45 -8.14 -8.06 -0.76
N GLU A 46 -9.37 -8.38 -0.35
CA GLU A 46 -10.51 -8.56 -1.26
C GLU A 46 -10.75 -7.31 -2.14
N THR A 47 -10.62 -6.12 -1.54
CA THR A 47 -10.79 -4.85 -2.25
C THR A 47 -9.71 -4.66 -3.32
N ILE A 48 -8.45 -4.90 -2.96
CA ILE A 48 -7.31 -4.74 -3.88
C ILE A 48 -7.31 -5.84 -4.94
N SER A 49 -7.64 -7.08 -4.54
CA SER A 49 -7.61 -8.25 -5.42
C SER A 49 -8.62 -8.13 -6.56
N SER A 50 -9.77 -7.48 -6.30
CA SER A 50 -10.76 -7.16 -7.33
C SER A 50 -10.20 -6.36 -8.52
N THR A 51 -9.11 -5.63 -8.32
CA THR A 51 -8.40 -4.88 -9.37
C THR A 51 -7.22 -5.66 -9.92
N THR A 52 -6.43 -6.34 -9.08
CA THR A 52 -5.30 -7.19 -9.56
C THR A 52 -5.79 -8.35 -10.43
N ASP A 53 -6.96 -8.92 -10.13
CA ASP A 53 -7.63 -9.94 -10.95
C ASP A 53 -7.86 -9.46 -12.39
N LYS A 54 -8.28 -8.19 -12.54
CA LYS A 54 -8.49 -7.58 -13.87
C LYS A 54 -7.18 -7.34 -14.61
N MET A 55 -6.05 -7.32 -13.90
CA MET A 55 -4.71 -7.12 -14.43
C MET A 55 -3.96 -8.43 -14.70
N LYS A 56 -4.57 -9.62 -14.52
CA LYS A 56 -3.93 -10.93 -14.70
C LYS A 56 -3.31 -11.20 -16.08
N ASN A 57 -3.70 -10.45 -17.11
CA ASN A 57 -3.10 -10.53 -18.46
C ASN A 57 -1.85 -9.64 -18.63
N SER A 58 -1.38 -8.99 -17.56
CA SER A 58 -0.16 -8.19 -17.55
C SER A 58 1.06 -9.09 -17.39
N ASP A 59 2.19 -8.68 -17.96
CA ASP A 59 3.48 -9.38 -17.76
C ASP A 59 4.08 -9.05 -16.38
N ILE A 60 3.70 -7.90 -15.79
CA ILE A 60 4.11 -7.45 -14.44
C ILE A 60 2.93 -6.71 -13.80
N GLN A 61 2.66 -6.98 -12.51
CA GLN A 61 1.70 -6.27 -11.68
C GLN A 61 2.38 -5.47 -10.57
N VAL A 62 2.04 -4.18 -10.49
CA VAL A 62 2.53 -3.25 -9.49
C VAL A 62 1.36 -2.72 -8.67
N VAL A 63 1.45 -2.85 -7.34
CA VAL A 63 0.47 -2.31 -6.40
C VAL A 63 1.14 -1.22 -5.56
N ILE A 64 0.60 -0.02 -5.61
CA ILE A 64 1.07 1.12 -4.82
C ILE A 64 0.15 1.31 -3.62
N LEU A 65 0.68 1.28 -2.40
CA LEU A 65 -0.09 1.35 -1.17
C LEU A 65 0.33 2.54 -0.31
N HIS A 66 -0.62 3.39 0.03
CA HIS A 66 -0.47 4.35 1.12
C HIS A 66 -0.97 3.67 2.40
N TRP A 67 -0.08 3.27 3.32
CA TRP A 67 -0.39 2.35 4.42
C TRP A 67 0.65 2.36 5.55
N GLY A 68 0.42 1.63 6.64
CA GLY A 68 1.38 1.52 7.73
C GLY A 68 1.18 2.61 8.78
N LYS A 69 2.23 2.90 9.55
CA LYS A 69 2.15 3.79 10.70
C LYS A 69 3.14 4.94 10.55
N GLU A 70 2.66 6.17 10.72
CA GLU A 70 3.52 7.36 10.69
C GLU A 70 4.76 7.21 11.60
N TYR A 71 5.91 7.56 11.03
CA TYR A 71 7.24 7.60 11.63
C TYR A 71 7.75 6.25 12.17
N ALA A 72 7.06 5.14 11.88
CA ALA A 72 7.57 3.81 12.17
C ALA A 72 8.61 3.41 11.12
N ARG A 73 9.79 2.98 11.58
CA ARG A 73 10.89 2.52 10.71
C ARG A 73 10.84 1.03 10.39
N LYS A 74 9.77 0.37 10.84
CA LYS A 74 9.54 -1.06 10.64
C LYS A 74 8.07 -1.23 10.33
N GLU A 75 7.85 -2.06 9.33
CA GLU A 75 6.57 -2.45 8.84
C GLU A 75 5.71 -3.09 9.94
N THR A 76 4.43 -2.75 9.91
CA THR A 76 3.41 -3.28 10.81
C THR A 76 3.04 -4.72 10.45
N ALA A 77 2.42 -5.44 11.42
CA ALA A 77 1.88 -6.77 11.15
C ALA A 77 0.82 -6.75 10.04
N PHE A 78 0.01 -5.69 9.96
CA PHE A 78 -0.96 -5.48 8.88
C PHE A 78 -0.26 -5.45 7.52
N GLN A 79 0.78 -4.62 7.37
CA GLN A 79 1.54 -4.49 6.13
C GLN A 79 2.11 -5.84 5.69
N LYS A 80 2.75 -6.59 6.60
CA LYS A 80 3.29 -7.94 6.29
C LYS A 80 2.22 -8.91 5.81
N GLN A 81 1.10 -8.97 6.52
CA GLN A 81 0.04 -9.93 6.22
C GLN A 81 -0.65 -9.61 4.89
N LEU A 82 -0.88 -8.32 4.59
CA LEU A 82 -1.45 -7.90 3.32
C LEU A 82 -0.45 -8.09 2.18
N ALA A 83 0.83 -7.76 2.36
CA ALA A 83 1.89 -8.05 1.39
C ALA A 83 1.95 -9.53 1.03
N GLN A 84 1.96 -10.42 2.03
CA GLN A 84 2.00 -11.86 1.79
C GLN A 84 0.77 -12.36 1.02
N LYS A 85 -0.43 -11.83 1.31
CA LYS A 85 -1.64 -12.20 0.56
C LYS A 85 -1.59 -11.75 -0.90
N LEU A 86 -1.11 -10.54 -1.16
CA LEU A 86 -0.92 -10.04 -2.52
C LEU A 86 0.16 -10.84 -3.27
N CYS A 87 1.22 -11.24 -2.58
CA CYS A 87 2.23 -12.16 -3.12
C CYS A 87 1.64 -13.53 -3.47
N ASP A 88 0.83 -14.08 -2.57
CA ASP A 88 0.11 -15.35 -2.78
C ASP A 88 -0.87 -15.26 -3.98
N ASP A 89 -1.35 -14.06 -4.33
CA ASP A 89 -2.24 -13.78 -5.47
C ASP A 89 -1.50 -13.45 -6.79
N GLY A 90 -0.16 -13.40 -6.75
CA GLY A 90 0.67 -13.20 -7.96
C GLY A 90 1.03 -11.75 -8.26
N VAL A 91 1.00 -10.84 -7.28
CA VAL A 91 1.54 -9.49 -7.45
C VAL A 91 3.06 -9.54 -7.48
N ASP A 92 3.71 -8.84 -8.42
CA ASP A 92 5.17 -8.86 -8.57
C ASP A 92 5.87 -7.77 -7.73
N ILE A 93 5.26 -6.58 -7.63
CA ILE A 93 5.88 -5.44 -6.93
C ILE A 93 4.85 -4.71 -6.06
N ILE A 94 5.22 -4.45 -4.81
CA ILE A 94 4.47 -3.60 -3.89
C ILE A 94 5.33 -2.38 -3.53
N ILE A 95 4.80 -1.18 -3.77
CA ILE A 95 5.47 0.08 -3.44
C ILE A 95 4.64 0.81 -2.38
N GLY A 96 5.20 0.93 -1.19
CA GLY A 96 4.57 1.57 -0.05
C GLY A 96 4.95 3.04 0.14
N SER A 97 4.04 3.77 0.78
CA SER A 97 4.18 5.14 1.27
C SER A 97 3.33 5.33 2.53
N HIS A 98 3.32 6.53 3.11
CA HIS A 98 2.61 6.98 4.34
C HIS A 98 3.45 7.08 5.61
N PRO A 99 4.33 6.14 5.98
CA PRO A 99 5.10 6.25 7.22
C PRO A 99 6.00 7.49 7.29
N HIS A 100 6.18 8.21 6.18
CA HIS A 100 7.02 9.40 6.04
C HIS A 100 8.51 9.15 6.32
N VAL A 101 8.88 7.89 6.52
CA VAL A 101 10.25 7.41 6.71
C VAL A 101 10.48 6.19 5.84
N VAL A 102 11.73 5.88 5.53
CA VAL A 102 12.10 4.64 4.82
C VAL A 102 11.86 3.44 5.74
N GLU A 103 11.11 2.47 5.24
CA GLU A 103 10.94 1.14 5.83
C GLU A 103 11.71 0.08 5.01
N PRO A 104 11.89 -1.15 5.53
CA PRO A 104 12.63 -2.19 4.83
C PRO A 104 12.13 -2.50 3.42
N VAL A 105 13.06 -3.03 2.61
CA VAL A 105 12.76 -3.65 1.32
C VAL A 105 13.07 -5.14 1.44
N GLU A 106 12.13 -5.99 1.04
CA GLU A 106 12.32 -7.44 1.04
C GLU A 106 11.70 -8.08 -0.20
N THR A 107 12.21 -9.25 -0.58
CA THR A 107 11.55 -10.14 -1.52
C THR A 107 10.89 -11.26 -0.73
N ILE A 108 9.58 -11.40 -0.87
CA ILE A 108 8.81 -12.48 -0.25
C ILE A 108 8.36 -13.48 -1.33
N THR A 109 8.17 -14.73 -0.92
CA THR A 109 7.75 -15.81 -1.82
C THR A 109 6.33 -16.23 -1.51
N SER A 110 5.54 -16.54 -2.54
CA SER A 110 4.19 -17.06 -2.37
C SER A 110 4.21 -18.41 -1.65
N LYS A 111 3.12 -18.74 -0.95
CA LYS A 111 3.00 -20.03 -0.25
C LYS A 111 3.23 -21.25 -1.13
N ASP A 112 2.88 -21.17 -2.41
CA ASP A 112 3.07 -22.26 -3.37
C ASP A 112 4.45 -22.25 -4.05
N GLY A 113 5.29 -21.27 -3.73
CA GLY A 113 6.67 -21.15 -4.25
C GLY A 113 6.77 -20.67 -5.69
N LYS A 114 5.67 -20.22 -6.32
CA LYS A 114 5.65 -19.89 -7.75
C LYS A 114 5.78 -18.41 -8.08
N ASN A 115 5.57 -17.54 -7.10
CA ASN A 115 5.67 -16.09 -7.26
C ASN A 115 6.63 -15.51 -6.23
N GLU A 116 7.38 -14.49 -6.64
CA GLU A 116 8.18 -13.66 -5.74
C GLU A 116 7.73 -12.21 -5.89
N THR A 117 7.55 -11.53 -4.76
CA THR A 117 7.14 -10.14 -4.72
C THR A 117 8.23 -9.29 -4.11
N LEU A 118 8.68 -8.26 -4.83
CA LEU A 118 9.48 -7.19 -4.24
C LEU A 118 8.56 -6.25 -3.46
N VAL A 119 8.78 -6.15 -2.16
CA VAL A 119 8.00 -5.29 -1.26
C VAL A 119 8.91 -4.17 -0.76
N ILE A 120 8.57 -2.94 -1.12
CA ILE A 120 9.13 -1.72 -0.54
C ILE A 120 8.08 -1.20 0.44
N TYR A 121 8.23 -1.41 1.75
CA TYR A 121 7.14 -1.08 2.69
C TYR A 121 6.86 0.42 2.81
N SER A 122 7.89 1.24 2.66
CA SER A 122 7.78 2.70 2.56
C SER A 122 9.03 3.29 1.94
N LEU A 123 8.86 4.14 0.94
CA LEU A 123 9.94 4.93 0.33
C LEU A 123 10.32 6.18 1.14
N GLY A 124 9.58 6.54 2.20
CA GLY A 124 9.76 7.81 2.92
C GLY A 124 9.44 9.04 2.06
N ASN A 125 9.81 10.23 2.52
CA ASN A 125 9.56 11.48 1.80
C ASN A 125 10.74 11.89 0.90
N TYR A 126 10.46 12.45 -0.27
CA TYR A 126 11.42 13.11 -1.16
C TYR A 126 11.59 14.60 -0.80
N ILE A 127 10.49 15.36 -0.75
CA ILE A 127 10.46 16.74 -0.26
C ILE A 127 9.31 16.85 0.74
N SER A 128 9.62 17.26 1.98
CA SER A 128 8.61 17.39 3.05
C SER A 128 8.95 18.52 4.02
N ASN A 129 7.91 19.04 4.68
CA ASN A 129 8.03 19.95 5.81
C ASN A 129 8.07 19.21 7.17
N GLN A 130 8.02 17.88 7.16
CA GLN A 130 8.28 17.03 8.32
C GLN A 130 9.78 16.97 8.55
N ARG A 131 10.30 18.00 9.22
CA ARG A 131 11.72 18.15 9.43
C ARG A 131 12.21 17.45 10.67
N ARG A 132 13.53 17.27 10.73
CA ARG A 132 14.20 16.71 11.91
C ARG A 132 13.79 17.38 13.21
N GLU A 133 13.61 18.70 13.20
CA GLU A 133 13.28 19.48 14.39
C GLU A 133 11.86 19.26 14.89
N THR A 134 10.92 18.87 14.01
CA THR A 134 9.50 18.73 14.36
C THR A 134 9.07 17.29 14.59
N VAL A 135 9.59 16.33 13.81
CA VAL A 135 9.12 14.93 13.86
C VAL A 135 10.23 13.92 14.14
N GLY A 136 11.47 14.38 14.33
CA GLY A 136 12.64 13.54 14.55
C GLY A 136 13.42 13.24 13.27
N ALA A 137 14.59 12.61 13.42
CA ALA A 137 15.41 12.20 12.27
C ALA A 137 14.65 11.17 11.41
N TYR A 138 15.05 10.97 10.15
CA TYR A 138 14.56 9.97 9.19
C TYR A 138 13.44 10.37 8.23
N SER A 139 12.72 11.47 8.46
CA SER A 139 11.66 11.92 7.55
C SER A 139 12.15 12.68 6.31
N GLU A 140 13.47 12.90 6.21
CA GLU A 140 14.14 13.63 5.14
C GLU A 140 15.03 12.71 4.27
N ASP A 141 15.03 11.40 4.53
CA ASP A 141 15.95 10.43 3.92
C ASP A 141 15.30 9.60 2.79
N GLY A 142 14.09 9.96 2.35
CA GLY A 142 13.27 9.15 1.45
C GLY A 142 13.37 9.50 -0.03
N LEU A 143 12.55 8.81 -0.83
CA LEU A 143 12.56 8.84 -2.30
C LEU A 143 11.19 9.14 -2.93
N MET A 144 10.13 9.36 -2.15
CA MET A 144 8.77 9.63 -2.66
C MET A 144 8.20 10.98 -2.26
#